data_AF-A0A7U2IC81-F1
#
_entry.id   AF-A0A7U2IC81-F1
#
_cell.length_a   1.000
_cell.length_b   1.000
_cell.length_c   1.000
_cell.angle_alpha   90.00
_cell.angle_beta   90.00
_cell.angle_gamma   90.00
#
_symmetry.space_group_name_H-M   'P 1'
#
loop_
_entity.id
_entity.type
_entity.pdbx_description
1 polymer ?
#
loop_
_entity_poly.entity_id
_entity_poly.type
_entity_poly.pdbx_seq_one_letter_code
_entity_poly.pdbx_strand_id
1 'polypeptide(L)'
;MDEAFKTAKGKGTKFIEDNIQRLKDEYTTQKAKDAAKDDTKKKDNDRKNIAEFRKAREDIEKILVDLEKTWSESKNWNKPW
;
A
#
# COMPACT_ATOMS: atom_id res chain seq x y z
N MET A 1 -20.07 -25.51 -7.36
CA MET A 1 -20.07 -24.04 -7.54
C MET A 1 -19.63 -23.29 -6.29
N ASP A 2 -20.02 -23.74 -5.08
CA ASP A 2 -19.67 -23.03 -3.84
C ASP A 2 -18.18 -23.08 -3.47
N GLU A 3 -17.47 -24.16 -3.78
CA GLU A 3 -16.01 -24.22 -3.56
C GLU A 3 -15.24 -23.26 -4.46
N ALA A 4 -15.66 -23.10 -5.71
CA ALA A 4 -15.05 -22.15 -6.65
C ALA A 4 -15.21 -20.71 -6.14
N PHE A 5 -16.39 -20.34 -5.66
CA PHE A 5 -16.64 -19.03 -5.07
C PHE A 5 -15.82 -18.81 -3.78
N LYS A 6 -15.80 -19.78 -2.86
CA LYS A 6 -14.99 -19.71 -1.62
C LYS A 6 -13.50 -19.53 -1.94
N THR A 7 -13.00 -20.27 -2.92
CA THR A 7 -11.59 -20.18 -3.36
C THR A 7 -11.29 -18.82 -3.98
N ALA A 8 -12.15 -18.33 -4.88
CA ALA A 8 -11.99 -17.02 -5.50
C ALA A 8 -12.05 -15.89 -4.47
N LYS A 9 -13.02 -15.94 -3.54
CA LYS A 9 -13.13 -14.99 -2.43
C LYS A 9 -11.86 -15.01 -1.56
N GLY A 10 -11.39 -16.20 -1.15
CA GLY A 10 -10.16 -16.32 -0.36
C GLY A 10 -8.92 -15.77 -1.06
N LYS A 11 -8.75 -16.06 -2.35
CA LYS A 11 -7.63 -15.51 -3.14
C LYS A 11 -7.72 -14.00 -3.30
N GLY A 12 -8.92 -13.46 -3.54
CA GLY A 12 -9.16 -12.02 -3.65
C GLY A 12 -8.86 -11.29 -2.34
N THR A 13 -9.38 -11.80 -1.21
CA THR A 13 -9.09 -11.29 0.14
C THR A 13 -7.59 -11.27 0.40
N LYS A 14 -6.90 -12.40 0.19
CA LYS A 14 -5.47 -12.49 0.41
C LYS A 14 -4.68 -11.52 -0.49
N PHE A 15 -5.05 -11.41 -1.76
CA PHE A 15 -4.40 -10.49 -2.68
C PHE A 15 -4.49 -9.03 -2.20
N ILE A 16 -5.66 -8.59 -1.73
CA ILE A 16 -5.82 -7.22 -1.22
C ILE A 16 -5.01 -7.02 0.07
N GLU A 17 -5.10 -7.95 1.01
CA GLU A 17 -4.38 -7.87 2.29
C GLU A 17 -2.86 -7.87 2.11
N ASP A 18 -2.33 -8.76 1.26
CA ASP A 18 -0.90 -8.84 0.95
C ASP A 18 -0.39 -7.53 0.31
N ASN A 19 -1.19 -6.91 -0.58
CA ASN A 19 -0.79 -5.65 -1.21
C ASN A 19 -0.89 -4.45 -0.26
N ILE A 20 -1.91 -4.36 0.60
CA ILE A 20 -1.99 -3.32 1.64
C ILE A 20 -0.77 -3.42 2.57
N GLN A 21 -0.43 -4.64 3.00
CA GLN A 21 0.74 -4.84 3.86
C GLN A 21 2.04 -4.48 3.14
N ARG A 22 2.22 -4.90 1.88
CA ARG A 22 3.39 -4.53 1.08
C ARG A 22 3.57 -3.02 0.98
N LEU A 23 2.50 -2.28 0.68
CA LEU A 23 2.54 -0.82 0.58
C LEU A 23 2.89 -0.16 1.92
N LYS A 24 2.39 -0.70 3.03
CA LYS A 24 2.80 -0.24 4.37
C LYS A 24 4.29 -0.46 4.60
N ASP A 25 4.80 -1.65 4.30
CA ASP A 25 6.20 -1.98 4.53
C ASP A 25 7.14 -1.13 3.67
N GLU A 26 6.77 -0.88 2.42
CA GLU A 26 7.57 -0.10 1.47
C GLU A 26 7.57 1.41 1.77
N TYR A 27 6.45 1.98 2.21
CA TYR A 27 6.27 3.43 2.27
C TYR A 27 6.01 4.01 3.68
N THR A 28 5.61 3.21 4.67
CA THR A 28 5.29 3.74 6.01
C THR A 28 6.34 3.43 7.07
N THR A 29 7.28 2.53 6.77
CA THR A 29 8.35 2.14 7.70
C THR A 29 9.30 3.30 8.01
N GLN A 30 9.95 3.22 9.17
CA GLN A 30 10.95 4.22 9.58
C GLN A 30 12.10 4.32 8.57
N LYS A 31 12.52 3.19 7.99
CA LYS A 31 13.51 3.14 6.92
C LYS A 31 13.08 3.94 5.69
N ALA A 32 11.82 3.83 5.27
CA ALA A 32 11.28 4.62 4.16
C ALA A 32 11.24 6.13 4.51
N LYS A 33 10.85 6.47 5.74
CA LYS A 33 10.88 7.86 6.23
C LYS A 33 12.29 8.44 6.25
N ASP A 34 13.28 7.64 6.64
CA ASP A 34 14.68 8.07 6.66
C ASP A 34 15.27 8.20 5.25
N ALA A 35 14.91 7.30 4.33
CA ALA A 35 15.30 7.40 2.92
C ALA A 35 14.68 8.61 2.20
N ALA A 36 13.55 9.12 2.70
CA ALA A 36 12.85 10.30 2.19
C ALA A 36 13.36 11.64 2.77
N LYS A 37 14.33 11.61 3.70
CA LYS A 37 14.94 12.84 4.24
C LYS A 37 15.91 13.44 3.23
N ASP A 38 15.81 14.75 3.02
CA ASP A 38 16.76 15.47 2.17
C ASP A 38 18.17 15.33 2.76
N ASP A 39 19.11 14.98 1.88
CA ASP A 39 20.52 14.86 2.20
C ASP A 39 21.29 15.86 1.34
N THR A 40 21.64 16.98 1.96
CA THR A 40 22.33 18.11 1.32
C THR A 40 23.75 17.75 0.86
N LYS A 41 24.27 16.57 1.24
CA LYS A 41 25.57 16.07 0.79
C LYS A 41 25.49 15.30 -0.53
N LYS A 42 24.29 14.98 -1.02
CA LYS A 42 24.10 14.26 -2.28
C LYS A 42 24.02 15.19 -3.49
N LYS A 43 24.25 14.62 -4.67
CA LYS A 43 24.11 15.34 -5.95
C LYS A 43 22.65 15.74 -6.18
N ASP A 44 22.41 16.82 -6.90
CA ASP A 44 21.07 17.33 -7.18
C ASP A 44 20.13 16.29 -7.79
N ASN A 45 20.65 15.39 -8.63
CA ASN A 45 19.85 14.31 -9.22
C ASN A 45 19.34 13.31 -8.16
N ASP A 46 20.20 12.96 -7.19
CA ASP A 46 19.81 12.07 -6.10
C ASP A 46 18.83 12.75 -5.14
N ARG A 47 18.99 14.06 -4.92
CA ARG A 47 18.05 14.86 -4.12
C ARG A 47 16.67 14.98 -4.78
N LYS A 48 16.60 15.11 -6.11
CA LYS A 48 15.33 15.02 -6.85
C LYS A 48 14.65 13.67 -6.65
N ASN A 49 15.39 12.56 -6.79
CA ASN A 49 14.86 11.22 -6.56
C ASN A 49 14.34 11.04 -5.13
N ILE A 50 15.05 11.58 -4.12
CA ILE A 50 14.59 11.58 -2.72
C ILE A 50 13.29 12.38 -2.55
N ALA A 51 13.19 13.55 -3.19
CA ALA A 51 11.99 14.38 -3.13
C ALA A 51 10.78 13.71 -3.81
N GLU A 52 10.99 13.06 -4.96
CA GLU A 52 9.96 12.27 -5.64
C GLU A 52 9.52 11.08 -4.80
N PHE A 53 10.46 10.34 -4.22
CA PHE A 53 10.16 9.23 -3.32
C PHE A 53 9.40 9.70 -2.09
N ARG A 54 9.79 10.84 -1.49
CA ARG A 54 9.07 11.45 -0.37
C ARG A 54 7.63 11.77 -0.74
N LYS A 55 7.39 12.37 -1.92
CA LYS A 55 6.04 12.69 -2.39
C LYS A 55 5.21 11.42 -2.57
N ALA A 56 5.76 10.42 -3.26
CA ALA A 56 5.10 9.13 -3.45
C ALA A 56 4.76 8.46 -2.10
N ARG A 57 5.67 8.56 -1.12
CA ARG A 57 5.45 8.07 0.24
C ARG A 57 4.25 8.72 0.92
N GLU A 58 4.19 10.06 0.88
CA GLU A 58 3.09 10.83 1.49
C GLU A 58 1.75 10.56 0.79
N ASP A 59 1.76 10.41 -0.53
CA ASP A 59 0.56 10.09 -1.31
C ASP A 59 0.06 8.67 -1.01
N ILE A 60 0.97 7.68 -0.97
CA ILE A 60 0.63 6.28 -0.62
C ILE A 60 0.15 6.17 0.82
N GLU A 61 0.75 6.91 1.77
CA GLU A 61 0.31 6.91 3.17
C GLU A 61 -1.15 7.39 3.30
N LYS A 62 -1.57 8.38 2.50
CA LYS A 62 -2.97 8.82 2.44
C LYS A 62 -3.87 7.77 1.80
N ILE A 63 -3.47 7.25 0.63
CA ILE A 63 -4.26 6.24 -0.11
C ILE A 63 -4.42 4.95 0.72
N LEU A 64 -3.43 4.57 1.52
CA LEU A 64 -3.51 3.42 2.40
C LEU A 64 -4.65 3.54 3.41
N VAL A 65 -4.86 4.71 4.00
CA VAL A 65 -5.97 4.94 4.95
C VAL A 65 -7.31 4.70 4.28
N ASP A 66 -7.50 5.23 3.07
CA ASP A 66 -8.74 5.03 2.30
C ASP A 66 -8.90 3.57 1.87
N LEU A 67 -7.83 2.93 1.38
CA LEU A 67 -7.83 1.51 1.00
C LEU A 67 -8.21 0.60 2.16
N GLU A 68 -7.65 0.82 3.35
CA GLU A 68 -7.96 0.03 4.54
C GLU A 68 -9.42 0.20 4.97
N LYS A 69 -9.93 1.43 4.92
CA LYS A 69 -11.32 1.73 5.23
C LYS A 69 -12.27 1.03 4.24
N THR A 70 -12.06 1.25 2.95
CA THR A 70 -12.87 0.62 1.89
C THR A 70 -12.77 -0.90 1.95
N TRP A 71 -11.60 -1.46 2.22
CA TRP A 71 -11.42 -2.90 2.38
C TRP A 71 -12.18 -3.44 3.60
N SER A 72 -12.11 -2.75 4.74
CA SER A 72 -12.84 -3.15 5.95
C SER A 72 -14.36 -3.16 5.74
N GLU A 73 -14.88 -2.24 4.93
CA GLU A 73 -16.30 -2.17 4.54
C GLU A 73 -16.65 -3.29 3.53
N SER A 74 -15.72 -3.65 2.64
CA SER A 74 -15.97 -4.57 1.50
C SER A 74 -15.63 -6.04 1.76
N LYS A 75 -14.82 -6.36 2.79
CA LYS A 75 -14.34 -7.73 3.07
C LYS A 75 -15.45 -8.76 3.31
N ASN A 76 -16.64 -8.27 3.66
CA ASN A 76 -17.83 -9.09 3.92
C ASN A 76 -18.76 -9.25 2.71
N TRP A 77 -18.26 -9.08 1.47
CA TRP A 77 -19.11 -9.26 0.29
C TRP A 77 -19.70 -10.69 0.21
N ASN A 78 -20.99 -10.77 -0.04
CA ASN A 78 -21.73 -12.02 -0.15
C ASN A 78 -21.70 -12.53 -1.58
N LYS A 79 -21.86 -13.85 -1.74
CA LYS A 79 -22.04 -14.46 -3.07
C LYS A 79 -23.28 -13.83 -3.72
N PRO A 80 -23.16 -13.18 -4.90
CA PRO A 80 -24.33 -12.75 -5.65
C PRO A 80 -24.92 -14.00 -6.31
N TRP A 81 -25.77 -14.71 -5.55
CA TRP A 81 -26.56 -15.91 -5.93
C TRP A 81 -25.85 -16.96 -6.81
#